data_AF-A0A975RP80-F1
#
_entry.id   AF-A0A975RP80-F1
#
_cell.length_a   1.000
_cell.length_b   1.000
_cell.length_c   1.000
_cell.angle_alpha   90.00
_cell.angle_beta   90.00
_cell.angle_gamma   90.00
#
_symmetry.space_group_name_H-M   'P 1'
#
loop_
_entity.id
_entity.type
_entity.pdbx_description
1 polymer ?
#
loop_
_entity_poly.entity_id
_entity_poly.type
_entity_poly.pdbx_seq_one_letter_code
_entity_poly.pdbx_strand_id
1 'polypeptide(L)' 'MPNAKDLIERARMFEERAETAADPITRQHYREMAAHYRSLSVEHQEVTRQREHEAAH' A
#
# COMPACT_ATOMS: atom_id res chain seq x y z
N MET A 1 5.16 6.23 11.99
CA MET A 1 4.23 5.34 11.26
C MET A 1 4.04 5.95 9.88
N PRO A 2 4.31 5.22 8.77
CA PRO A 2 3.97 5.72 7.44
C PRO A 2 2.47 6.00 7.39
N ASN A 3 2.08 7.12 6.80
CA ASN A 3 0.67 7.47 6.65
C ASN A 3 0.06 6.67 5.48
N ALA A 4 -1.28 6.60 5.39
CA ALA A 4 -1.94 5.85 4.32
C ALA A 4 -1.59 6.35 2.90
N LYS A 5 -1.27 7.64 2.72
CA LYS A 5 -0.80 8.18 1.43
C LYS A 5 0.59 7.66 1.08
N ASP A 6 1.51 7.57 2.03
CA ASP A 6 2.86 7.03 1.81
C ASP A 6 2.78 5.55 1.36
N LEU A 7 1.82 4.80 1.90
CA LEU A 7 1.57 3.40 1.52
C LEU A 7 1.00 3.29 0.10
N ILE A 8 0.06 4.16 -0.26
CA ILE A 8 -0.48 4.22 -1.63
C ILE A 8 0.60 4.64 -2.64
N GLU A 9 1.45 5.60 -2.29
CA GLU A 9 2.54 6.06 -3.16
C GLU A 9 3.57 4.95 -3.38
N ARG A 10 3.91 4.20 -2.32
CA ARG A 10 4.75 2.99 -2.45
C ARG A 10 4.10 1.94 -3.34
N ALA A 11 2.80 1.68 -3.18
CA ALA A 11 2.11 0.72 -4.03
C ALA A 11 2.21 1.11 -5.51
N ARG A 12 1.96 2.38 -5.84
CA ARG A 12 2.06 2.91 -7.21
C ARG A 12 3.47 2.77 -7.78
N MET A 13 4.50 3.09 -7.00
CA MET A 13 5.89 2.94 -7.40
C MET A 13 6.25 1.48 -7.75
N PHE A 14 5.69 0.51 -7.03
CA PHE A 14 5.85 -0.90 -7.36
C PHE A 14 5.10 -1.30 -8.65
N GLU A 15 3.93 -0.71 -8.94
CA GLU A 15 3.24 -0.94 -10.21
C GLU A 15 4.03 -0.43 -11.40
N GLU A 16 4.56 0.80 -11.33
CA GLU A 16 5.39 1.39 -12.39
C GLU A 16 6.65 0.56 -12.65
N ARG A 17 7.25 0.00 -11.59
CA ARG A 17 8.36 -0.96 -11.71
C ARG A 17 7.94 -2.29 -12.31
N ALA A 18 6.75 -2.79 -12.02
CA ALA A 18 6.23 -4.01 -12.62
C ALA A 18 5.99 -3.85 -14.13
N GLU A 19 5.49 -2.69 -14.56
CA GLU A 19 5.26 -2.39 -15.98
C GLU A 19 6.56 -2.36 -16.79
N THR A 20 7.64 -1.84 -16.20
CA THR A 20 8.95 -1.71 -16.86
C THR A 20 9.86 -2.93 -16.67
N ALA A 21 9.53 -3.84 -15.75
CA ALA A 21 10.34 -5.04 -15.49
C ALA A 21 10.33 -5.99 -16.69
N ALA A 22 11.52 -6.32 -17.21
CA ALA A 22 11.70 -7.28 -18.29
C ALA A 22 11.49 -8.73 -17.83
N ASP A 23 11.99 -9.06 -16.64
CA ASP A 23 11.93 -10.40 -16.07
C ASP A 23 10.53 -10.68 -15.47
N PRO A 24 9.86 -11.79 -15.86
CA PRO A 24 8.51 -12.11 -15.39
C PRO A 24 8.43 -12.39 -13.89
N ILE A 25 9.50 -12.95 -13.27
CA ILE A 25 9.53 -13.22 -11.83
C ILE A 25 9.57 -11.89 -11.06
N THR A 26 10.46 -10.99 -11.47
CA THR A 26 10.60 -9.65 -10.89
C THR A 26 9.32 -8.83 -11.08
N ARG A 27 8.68 -8.92 -12.25
CA ARG A 27 7.37 -8.29 -12.50
C ARG A 27 6.31 -8.79 -11.54
N GLN A 28 6.21 -10.10 -11.35
CA GLN A 28 5.24 -10.70 -10.43
C GLN A 28 5.51 -10.26 -8.98
N HIS A 29 6.77 -10.26 -8.56
CA HIS A 29 7.16 -9.79 -7.24
C HIS A 29 6.76 -8.33 -7.00
N TYR A 30 6.98 -7.44 -7.97
CA TYR A 30 6.56 -6.05 -7.84
C TYR A 30 5.04 -5.89 -7.77
N ARG A 31 4.26 -6.71 -8.48
CA ARG A 31 2.79 -6.72 -8.35
C ARG A 31 2.34 -7.17 -6.97
N GLU A 32 3.00 -8.17 -6.39
CA GLU A 32 2.72 -8.63 -5.02
C GLU A 32 3.02 -7.53 -4.00
N MET A 33 4.14 -6.82 -4.15
CA MET A 33 4.48 -5.68 -3.30
C MET A 33 3.45 -4.54 -3.43
N ALA A 34 3.01 -4.22 -4.65
CA ALA A 34 1.97 -3.21 -4.88
C ALA A 34 0.63 -3.60 -4.22
N ALA A 35 0.23 -4.87 -4.33
CA ALA A 35 -0.96 -5.39 -3.66
C ALA A 35 -0.82 -5.30 -2.13
N HIS A 36 0.33 -5.70 -1.59
CA HIS A 36 0.59 -5.66 -0.15
C HIS A 36 0.50 -4.24 0.42
N TYR A 37 1.13 -3.26 -0.23
CA TYR A 37 1.06 -1.86 0.23
C TYR A 37 -0.34 -1.25 0.12
N ARG A 38 -1.14 -1.66 -0.88
CA ARG A 38 -2.56 -1.28 -0.93
C ARG A 38 -3.34 -1.83 0.25
N SER A 39 -3.19 -3.11 0.57
CA SER A 39 -3.86 -3.71 1.75
C SER A 39 -3.48 -2.99 3.03
N LEU A 40 -2.17 -2.74 3.25
CA LEU A 40 -1.69 -1.98 4.40
C LEU A 40 -2.28 -0.56 4.45
N SER A 41 -2.47 0.10 3.31
CA SER A 41 -3.07 1.45 3.28
C SER A 41 -4.52 1.46 3.76
N VAL A 42 -5.29 0.40 3.45
CA VAL A 42 -6.68 0.24 3.88
C VAL A 42 -6.73 -0.04 5.38
N GLU A 43 -5.92 -0.99 5.86
CA GLU A 43 -5.80 -1.29 7.30
C GLU A 43 -5.43 -0.05 8.10
N HIS A 44 -4.49 0.76 7.61
CA HIS A 44 -4.13 2.02 8.25
C HIS A 44 -5.27 3.05 8.27
N GLN A 45 -6.10 3.13 7.22
CA GLN A 45 -7.27 4.00 7.22
C GLN A 45 -8.33 3.53 8.22
N GLU A 46 -8.54 2.22 8.34
CA GLU A 46 -9.48 1.63 9.29
C GLU A 46 -9.05 1.86 10.74
N VAL A 47 -7.77 1.63 11.05
CA VAL A 47 -7.19 1.88 12.39
C VAL A 47 -7.26 3.37 12.76
N THR A 48 -7.04 4.27 11.79
CA THR A 48 -7.13 5.71 12.04
C THR A 48 -8.58 6.12 12.34
N ARG A 49 -9.54 5.65 11.55
CA ARG A 49 -10.97 5.92 11.77
C ARG A 49 -11.48 5.37 13.11
N GLN A 50 -11.06 4.16 13.50
CA GLN A 50 -11.46 3.57 14.78
C GLN A 50 -10.97 4.39 15.98
N ARG A 51 -9.73 4.88 15.93
CA ARG A 51 -9.17 5.76 16.98
C ARG A 51 -9.88 7.10 17.07
N GLU A 52 -10.25 7.70 15.93
CA GLU A 52 -11.04 8.93 15.90
C GLU A 52 -12.45 8.72 16.50
N HIS A 53 -13.05 7.55 16.27
CA HIS A 53 -14.36 7.20 16.83
C HIS A 53 -14.33 6.95 18.35
N GLU A 54 -13.26 6.32 18.87
CA GLU A 54 -13.07 6.11 20.31
C GLU A 54 -12.70 7.41 21.05
N ALA A 55 -11.95 8.32 20.43
CA ALA A 55 -11.58 9.60 21.05
C ALA A 55 -12.72 10.63 21.06
N ALA A 56 -13.79 10.41 20.30
CA ALA A 56 -14.96 11.27 20.23
C ALA A 56 -16.10 10.87 21.19
N HIS A 57 -15.90 9.83 22.00
CA HIS A 57 -16.84 9.31 22.99
C HIS A 57 -16.32 9.44 24.43
#